data_AF-A0A1W0E411-F1
#
_entry.id   AF-A0A1W0E411-F1
#
_cell.length_a   1.000
_cell.length_b   1.000
_cell.length_c   1.000
_cell.angle_alpha   90.00
_cell.angle_beta   90.00
_cell.angle_gamma   90.00
#
_symmetry.space_group_name_H-M   'P 1'
#
loop_
_entity.id
_entity.type
_entity.pdbx_description
1 polymer ?
#
loop_
_entity_poly.entity_id
_entity_poly.type
_entity_poly.pdbx_seq_one_letter_code
_entity_poly.pdbx_strand_id
1 'polypeptide(L)'
;MDLQKLYDFFEIKLQKQKIEKIKPNKKEKVDNKNNEVDPTEAWDSKILPPTEYTKTNSLKNKQKIEELQKTEISTRKLVKIMHATDIEILKRMDANDLIKYDGSNKTQNIVYMINKNTGTQNIFNSLSFSDLKKAAKECELLKNYNLIFMIVNAMQTKELTDKDVETVTFYKKLIDGDLEESTLSILPFPWILKDCADSNCNVKSTVASIRFCKIVEKLNQMQAIESQFEPKEKHRQIIYSKIYVNLYKNKEVEEEIVHDSYLYLVI
;
A
#
# COMPACT_ATOMS: atom_id res chain seq x y z
N MET A 1 -21.72 -19.18 -36.51
CA MET A 1 -21.82 -19.40 -35.06
C MET A 1 -23.08 -18.66 -34.61
N ASP A 2 -24.06 -19.38 -34.08
CA ASP A 2 -25.43 -18.89 -33.91
C ASP A 2 -25.56 -18.08 -32.62
N LEU A 3 -25.83 -16.77 -32.73
CA LEU A 3 -25.87 -15.84 -31.58
C LEU A 3 -26.88 -16.27 -30.51
N GLN A 4 -27.94 -16.97 -30.91
CA GLN A 4 -28.95 -17.51 -29.99
C GLN A 4 -28.37 -18.54 -29.02
N LYS A 5 -27.45 -19.39 -29.49
CA LYS A 5 -26.77 -20.38 -28.63
C LYS A 5 -25.83 -19.73 -27.62
N LEU A 6 -25.30 -18.54 -27.93
CA LEU A 6 -24.48 -17.77 -26.99
C LEU A 6 -25.35 -17.18 -25.87
N TYR A 7 -26.52 -16.63 -26.22
CA TYR A 7 -27.47 -16.09 -25.24
C TYR A 7 -28.02 -17.16 -24.29
N ASP A 8 -28.41 -18.33 -24.82
CA ASP A 8 -28.88 -19.44 -23.98
C ASP A 8 -27.81 -19.92 -22.98
N PHE A 9 -26.52 -19.86 -23.37
CA PHE A 9 -25.40 -20.23 -22.50
C PHE A 9 -25.16 -19.21 -21.37
N PHE A 10 -25.48 -17.93 -21.58
CA PHE A 10 -25.37 -16.89 -20.56
C PHE A 10 -26.62 -16.77 -19.67
N GLU A 11 -27.83 -17.05 -20.18
CA GLU A 11 -29.06 -17.05 -19.37
C GLU A 11 -29.10 -18.18 -18.33
N ILE A 12 -28.53 -19.35 -18.64
CA ILE A 12 -28.51 -20.50 -17.72
C ILE A 12 -27.67 -20.23 -16.44
N LYS A 13 -26.76 -19.25 -16.43
CA LYS A 13 -25.95 -18.89 -15.25
C LYS A 13 -26.51 -17.75 -14.40
N LEU A 14 -27.63 -17.14 -14.76
CA LEU A 14 -28.30 -16.09 -13.98
C LEU A 14 -29.56 -16.59 -13.27
N GLN A 15 -29.56 -17.83 -12.80
CA GLN A 15 -30.57 -18.27 -11.82
C GLN A 15 -30.33 -17.52 -10.49
N LYS A 16 -31.18 -16.51 -10.27
CA LYS A 16 -31.36 -15.79 -9.00
C LYS A 16 -31.34 -16.78 -7.84
N GLN A 17 -30.34 -16.68 -6.97
CA GLN A 17 -30.38 -17.32 -5.66
C GLN A 17 -31.63 -16.82 -4.92
N LYS A 18 -32.51 -17.75 -4.54
CA LYS A 18 -33.62 -17.48 -3.63
C LYS A 18 -33.04 -17.13 -2.27
N ILE A 19 -33.18 -15.87 -1.87
CA ILE A 19 -32.93 -15.42 -0.50
C ILE A 19 -34.04 -16.01 0.38
N GLU A 20 -33.69 -16.93 1.27
CA GLU A 20 -34.58 -17.35 2.35
C GLU A 20 -34.78 -16.19 3.34
N LYS A 21 -36.04 -15.82 3.58
CA LYS A 21 -36.42 -14.80 4.56
C LYS A 21 -36.15 -15.33 5.98
N ILE A 22 -35.08 -14.84 6.60
CA ILE A 22 -34.85 -14.99 8.04
C ILE A 22 -35.87 -14.10 8.78
N LYS A 23 -36.66 -14.71 9.68
CA LYS A 23 -37.63 -14.01 10.53
C LYS A 23 -36.92 -13.05 11.50
N PRO A 24 -37.47 -11.86 11.80
CA PRO A 24 -36.85 -10.93 12.72
C PRO A 24 -37.00 -11.43 14.15
N ASN A 25 -35.90 -11.66 14.86
CA ASN A 25 -35.92 -11.85 16.30
C ASN A 25 -35.37 -10.59 16.99
N LYS A 26 -36.24 -10.04 17.83
CA LYS A 26 -36.13 -8.99 18.84
C LYS A 26 -34.90 -8.08 18.85
N LYS A 27 -35.20 -6.78 18.74
CA LYS A 27 -34.38 -5.63 19.16
C LYS A 27 -33.78 -5.89 20.55
N GLU A 28 -32.50 -6.20 20.62
CA GLU A 28 -31.68 -5.85 21.78
C GLU A 28 -31.08 -4.47 21.54
N LYS A 29 -31.19 -3.62 22.56
CA LYS A 29 -30.65 -2.27 22.57
C LYS A 29 -29.14 -2.37 22.33
N VAL A 30 -28.69 -1.84 21.21
CA VAL A 30 -27.27 -1.55 21.00
C VAL A 30 -26.96 -0.35 21.88
N ASP A 31 -26.44 -0.61 23.06
CA ASP A 31 -25.76 0.41 23.85
C ASP A 31 -24.61 0.97 23.02
N ASN A 32 -24.60 2.29 22.88
CA ASN A 32 -23.47 3.07 22.39
C ASN A 32 -22.25 2.76 23.26
N LYS A 33 -21.46 1.76 22.87
CA LYS A 33 -20.06 1.69 23.27
C LYS A 33 -19.25 2.42 22.23
N ASN A 34 -18.73 3.58 22.63
CA ASN A 34 -17.54 4.14 22.02
C ASN A 34 -16.55 3.00 21.80
N ASN A 35 -16.15 2.74 20.56
CA ASN A 35 -15.02 1.88 20.25
C ASN A 35 -13.74 2.61 20.70
N GLU A 36 -13.56 2.76 22.00
CA GLU A 36 -12.24 2.95 22.59
C GLU A 36 -11.49 1.64 22.36
N VAL A 37 -10.51 1.69 21.47
CA VAL A 37 -9.57 0.61 21.23
C VAL A 37 -8.92 0.26 22.57
N ASP A 38 -9.19 -0.95 23.08
CA ASP A 38 -8.67 -1.44 24.34
C ASP A 38 -7.12 -1.47 24.29
N PRO A 39 -6.41 -0.74 25.17
CA PRO A 39 -4.94 -0.65 25.16
C PRO A 39 -4.23 -1.94 25.62
N THR A 40 -4.96 -3.05 25.75
CA THR A 40 -4.41 -4.38 26.05
C THR A 40 -4.05 -5.20 24.82
N GLU A 41 -4.45 -4.78 23.61
CA GLU A 41 -4.12 -5.50 22.38
C GLU A 41 -2.60 -5.44 22.10
N ALA A 42 -1.97 -6.62 22.02
CA ALA A 42 -0.61 -6.72 21.53
C ALA A 42 -0.57 -6.20 20.09
N TRP A 43 0.25 -5.19 19.81
CA TRP A 43 0.36 -4.59 18.48
C TRP A 43 0.61 -5.69 17.43
N ASP A 44 -0.22 -5.75 16.39
CA ASP A 44 -0.12 -6.78 15.35
C ASP A 44 1.23 -6.70 14.64
N SER A 45 2.08 -7.69 14.89
CA SER A 45 3.44 -7.79 14.37
C SER A 45 3.49 -7.98 12.86
N LYS A 46 2.35 -8.03 12.17
CA LYS A 46 2.27 -8.09 10.71
C LYS A 46 2.23 -6.72 10.04
N ILE A 47 2.03 -5.64 10.78
CA ILE A 47 1.81 -4.30 10.20
C ILE A 47 3.11 -3.70 9.67
N LEU A 48 4.12 -3.66 10.51
CA LEU A 48 5.47 -3.20 10.21
C LEU A 48 6.47 -3.99 11.05
N PRO A 49 7.77 -3.97 10.71
CA PRO A 49 8.79 -4.53 11.58
C PRO A 49 8.67 -4.02 13.03
N PRO A 50 8.80 -4.89 14.04
CA PRO A 50 8.66 -4.49 15.44
C PRO A 50 9.67 -3.41 15.87
N THR A 51 9.18 -2.44 16.64
CA THR A 51 9.97 -1.38 17.28
C THR A 51 10.46 -1.86 18.65
N GLU A 52 11.41 -1.16 19.26
CA GLU A 52 11.83 -1.39 20.64
C GLU A 52 10.65 -1.32 21.62
N TYR A 53 9.69 -0.43 21.34
CA TYR A 53 8.50 -0.25 22.18
C TYR A 53 7.49 -1.39 22.02
N THR A 54 7.35 -1.98 20.83
CA THR A 54 6.40 -3.10 20.61
C THR A 54 6.98 -4.47 20.96
N LYS A 55 8.31 -4.59 21.11
CA LYS A 55 8.95 -5.84 21.54
C LYS A 55 8.61 -6.25 22.99
N THR A 56 8.32 -5.29 23.87
CA THR A 56 8.00 -5.57 25.28
C THR A 56 6.76 -4.81 25.73
N ASN A 57 5.75 -5.53 26.25
CA ASN A 57 4.48 -4.99 26.71
C ASN A 57 4.56 -4.34 28.11
N SER A 58 5.65 -3.61 28.39
CA SER A 58 5.79 -2.88 29.65
C SER A 58 4.85 -1.67 29.70
N LEU A 59 4.37 -1.31 30.90
CA LEU A 59 3.54 -0.12 31.10
C LEU A 59 4.22 1.16 30.58
N LYS A 60 5.55 1.26 30.78
CA LYS A 60 6.38 2.35 30.29
C LYS A 60 6.33 2.47 28.77
N ASN A 61 6.42 1.35 28.05
CA ASN A 61 6.33 1.35 26.59
C ASN A 61 4.94 1.72 26.10
N LYS A 62 3.88 1.21 26.76
CA LYS A 62 2.49 1.58 26.42
C LYS A 62 2.28 3.09 26.53
N GLN A 63 2.68 3.69 27.65
CA GLN A 63 2.61 5.14 27.85
C GLN A 63 3.40 5.90 26.78
N LYS A 64 4.60 5.41 26.41
CA LYS A 64 5.40 6.07 25.37
C LYS A 64 4.77 5.97 24.00
N ILE A 65 4.15 4.84 23.67
CA ILE A 65 3.43 4.66 22.41
C ILE A 65 2.24 5.61 22.34
N GLU A 66 1.45 5.75 23.41
CA GLU A 66 0.32 6.68 23.47
C GLU A 66 0.76 8.14 23.27
N GLU A 67 1.89 8.54 23.87
CA GLU A 67 2.50 9.87 23.67
C GLU A 67 2.91 10.08 22.21
N LEU A 68 3.61 9.10 21.63
CA LEU A 68 4.10 9.17 20.26
C LEU A 68 2.97 9.14 19.23
N GLN A 69 1.89 8.41 19.51
CA GLN A 69 0.70 8.36 18.64
C GLN A 69 0.02 9.73 18.52
N LYS A 70 0.02 10.53 19.60
CA LYS A 70 -0.53 11.89 19.63
C LYS A 70 0.41 12.94 19.02
N THR A 71 1.64 12.56 18.67
CA THR A 71 2.62 13.50 18.13
C THR A 71 2.24 13.95 16.72
N GLU A 72 2.11 15.26 16.54
CA GLU A 72 1.94 15.88 15.24
C GLU A 72 3.27 15.91 14.48
N ILE A 73 3.21 15.58 13.19
CA ILE A 73 4.35 15.58 12.30
C ILE A 73 3.96 16.34 11.04
N SER A 74 4.80 17.27 10.60
CA SER A 74 4.58 17.97 9.33
C SER A 74 4.63 17.01 8.14
N THR A 75 3.86 17.29 7.09
CA THR A 75 3.78 16.46 5.88
C THR A 75 5.14 16.12 5.30
N ARG A 76 6.04 17.11 5.20
CA ARG A 76 7.43 16.90 4.74
C ARG A 76 8.17 15.89 5.60
N LYS A 77 8.07 16.01 6.92
CA LYS A 77 8.76 15.10 7.85
C LYS A 77 8.15 13.69 7.80
N LEU A 78 6.83 13.60 7.66
CA LEU A 78 6.13 12.33 7.50
C LEU A 78 6.59 11.59 6.24
N VAL A 79 6.67 12.27 5.10
CA VAL A 79 7.18 11.70 3.84
C VAL A 79 8.60 11.17 4.00
N LYS A 80 9.51 11.92 4.64
CA LYS A 80 10.88 11.45 4.89
C LYS A 80 10.91 10.17 5.75
N ILE A 81 10.07 10.09 6.78
CA ILE A 81 9.95 8.90 7.62
C ILE A 81 9.39 7.72 6.82
N MET A 82 8.34 7.94 6.01
CA MET A 82 7.75 6.91 5.15
C MET A 82 8.76 6.38 4.13
N HIS A 83 9.51 7.26 3.48
CA HIS A 83 10.54 6.88 2.53
C HIS A 83 11.68 6.09 3.18
N ALA A 84 12.16 6.51 4.35
CA ALA A 84 13.15 5.74 5.09
C ALA A 84 12.60 4.35 5.49
N THR A 85 11.32 4.28 5.87
CA THR A 85 10.65 3.01 6.18
C THR A 85 10.55 2.11 4.95
N ASP A 86 10.25 2.66 3.76
CA ASP A 86 10.27 1.90 2.50
C ASP A 86 11.64 1.25 2.27
N ILE A 87 12.71 2.04 2.37
CA ILE A 87 14.08 1.56 2.18
C ILE A 87 14.40 0.44 3.18
N GLU A 88 14.00 0.58 4.45
CA GLU A 88 14.29 -0.43 5.47
C GLU A 88 13.55 -1.74 5.25
N ILE A 89 12.31 -1.69 4.75
CA ILE A 89 11.58 -2.91 4.38
C ILE A 89 12.21 -3.52 3.12
N LEU A 90 12.53 -2.71 2.11
CA LEU A 90 13.18 -3.16 0.87
C LEU A 90 14.51 -3.85 1.16
N LYS A 91 15.35 -3.30 2.04
CA LYS A 91 16.63 -3.90 2.45
C LYS A 91 16.50 -5.23 3.20
N ARG A 92 15.31 -5.55 3.71
CA ARG A 92 15.01 -6.85 4.33
C ARG A 92 14.47 -7.87 3.34
N MET A 93 13.97 -7.42 2.19
CA MET A 93 13.45 -8.32 1.15
C MET A 93 14.59 -9.06 0.47
N ASP A 94 14.37 -10.33 0.13
CA ASP A 94 15.28 -11.08 -0.73
C ASP A 94 14.56 -11.64 -1.97
N ALA A 95 15.29 -12.32 -2.85
CA ALA A 95 14.69 -12.96 -4.01
C ALA A 95 13.69 -14.06 -3.62
N ASN A 96 13.85 -14.73 -2.46
CA ASN A 96 12.91 -15.75 -2.01
C ASN A 96 11.54 -15.16 -1.63
N ASP A 97 11.52 -13.95 -1.09
CA ASP A 97 10.29 -13.21 -0.83
C ASP A 97 9.49 -13.00 -2.13
N LEU A 98 10.19 -12.71 -3.23
CA LEU A 98 9.57 -12.56 -4.56
C LEU A 98 9.18 -13.91 -5.18
N ILE A 99 10.05 -14.93 -5.13
CA ILE A 99 9.75 -16.27 -5.69
C ILE A 99 8.49 -16.87 -5.06
N LYS A 100 8.29 -16.65 -3.76
CA LYS A 100 7.12 -17.19 -3.03
C LYS A 100 5.84 -16.43 -3.30
N TYR A 101 5.88 -15.26 -3.95
CA TYR A 101 4.72 -14.42 -4.15
C TYR A 101 3.96 -14.77 -5.42
N ASP A 102 2.80 -15.41 -5.28
CA ASP A 102 1.89 -15.77 -6.39
C ASP A 102 0.57 -14.95 -6.35
N GLY A 103 0.54 -13.87 -5.57
CA GLY A 103 -0.66 -13.09 -5.26
C GLY A 103 -1.40 -13.54 -4.00
N SER A 104 -1.32 -14.82 -3.63
CA SER A 104 -1.94 -15.40 -2.44
C SER A 104 -0.92 -15.63 -1.32
N ASN A 105 0.18 -16.29 -1.66
CA ASN A 105 1.30 -16.56 -0.76
C ASN A 105 2.14 -15.29 -0.58
N LYS A 106 2.36 -14.90 0.68
CA LYS A 106 3.07 -13.66 1.03
C LYS A 106 4.02 -13.93 2.18
N THR A 107 5.30 -13.59 2.00
CA THR A 107 6.25 -13.58 3.11
C THR A 107 6.03 -12.37 4.00
N GLN A 108 6.61 -12.38 5.19
CA GLN A 108 6.40 -11.31 6.16
C GLN A 108 6.89 -9.94 5.66
N ASN A 109 7.97 -9.88 4.88
CA ASN A 109 8.46 -8.63 4.30
C ASN A 109 7.49 -8.06 3.26
N ILE A 110 6.93 -8.91 2.40
CA ILE A 110 5.89 -8.52 1.43
C ILE A 110 4.64 -8.00 2.17
N VAL A 111 4.23 -8.70 3.23
CA VAL A 111 3.12 -8.25 4.08
C VAL A 111 3.39 -6.88 4.70
N TYR A 112 4.61 -6.61 5.20
CA TYR A 112 4.96 -5.30 5.73
C TYR A 112 4.82 -4.19 4.69
N MET A 113 5.31 -4.41 3.46
CA MET A 113 5.21 -3.40 2.42
C MET A 113 3.76 -3.16 1.99
N ILE A 114 2.96 -4.22 1.84
CA ILE A 114 1.53 -4.12 1.52
C ILE A 114 0.81 -3.31 2.61
N ASN A 115 0.94 -3.70 3.88
CA ASN A 115 0.29 -3.04 5.00
C ASN A 115 0.75 -1.58 5.15
N LYS A 116 2.05 -1.32 4.97
CA LYS A 116 2.57 0.04 4.92
C LYS A 116 1.92 0.84 3.81
N ASN A 117 1.81 0.30 2.60
CA ASN A 117 1.22 1.01 1.47
C ASN A 117 -0.26 1.29 1.70
N THR A 118 -1.05 0.30 2.13
CA THR A 118 -2.48 0.47 2.43
C THR A 118 -2.69 1.53 3.53
N GLY A 119 -1.95 1.46 4.64
CA GLY A 119 -2.05 2.46 5.69
C GLY A 119 -1.59 3.85 5.22
N THR A 120 -0.58 3.92 4.36
CA THR A 120 -0.09 5.18 3.76
C THR A 120 -1.12 5.80 2.83
N GLN A 121 -1.76 4.99 1.97
CA GLN A 121 -2.84 5.43 1.09
C GLN A 121 -4.00 6.03 1.90
N ASN A 122 -4.39 5.36 2.99
CA ASN A 122 -5.46 5.85 3.87
C ASN A 122 -5.09 7.18 4.53
N ILE A 123 -3.83 7.36 4.94
CA ILE A 123 -3.33 8.65 5.43
C ILE A 123 -3.43 9.72 4.34
N PHE A 124 -2.96 9.45 3.13
CA PHE A 124 -3.01 10.42 2.03
C PHE A 124 -4.44 10.76 1.62
N ASN A 125 -5.36 9.80 1.60
CA ASN A 125 -6.78 10.04 1.35
C ASN A 125 -7.40 11.04 2.34
N SER A 126 -6.88 11.11 3.58
CA SER A 126 -7.34 12.09 4.58
C SER A 126 -6.75 13.50 4.44
N LEU A 127 -5.70 13.68 3.62
CA LEU A 127 -5.04 14.97 3.45
C LEU A 127 -5.81 15.89 2.48
N SER A 128 -5.56 17.20 2.63
CA SER A 128 -6.00 18.22 1.67
C SER A 128 -5.19 18.12 0.36
N PHE A 129 -5.74 18.59 -0.75
CA PHE A 129 -5.01 18.63 -2.03
C PHE A 129 -3.69 19.45 -1.91
N SER A 130 -3.72 20.56 -1.16
CA SER A 130 -2.53 21.39 -0.90
C SER A 130 -1.43 20.61 -0.19
N ASP A 131 -1.78 19.80 0.81
CA ASP A 131 -0.79 18.99 1.52
C ASP A 131 -0.32 17.79 0.71
N LEU A 132 -1.20 17.18 -0.08
CA LEU A 132 -0.82 16.16 -1.07
C LEU A 132 0.19 16.72 -2.08
N LYS A 133 -0.01 17.94 -2.57
CA LYS A 133 0.94 18.61 -3.48
C LYS A 133 2.30 18.86 -2.83
N LYS A 134 2.32 19.26 -1.55
CA LYS A 134 3.58 19.37 -0.78
C LYS A 134 4.25 18.02 -0.60
N ALA A 135 3.48 16.97 -0.33
CA ALA A 135 3.99 15.61 -0.19
C ALA A 135 4.60 15.10 -1.50
N ALA A 136 3.92 15.31 -2.64
CA ALA A 136 4.36 14.87 -3.96
C ALA A 136 5.71 15.50 -4.33
N LYS A 137 5.86 16.81 -4.13
CA LYS A 137 7.14 17.52 -4.35
C LYS A 137 8.28 16.95 -3.51
N GLU A 138 8.02 16.61 -2.25
CA GLU A 138 9.05 16.01 -1.40
C GLU A 138 9.39 14.58 -1.85
N CYS A 139 8.40 13.80 -2.28
CA CYS A 139 8.63 12.44 -2.81
C CYS A 139 9.40 12.45 -4.14
N GLU A 140 9.17 13.45 -4.98
CA GLU A 140 9.89 13.69 -6.24
C GLU A 140 11.38 13.91 -5.97
N LEU A 141 11.73 14.77 -4.99
CA LEU A 141 13.12 14.98 -4.57
C LEU A 141 13.78 13.70 -4.04
N LEU A 142 13.00 12.86 -3.35
CA LEU A 142 13.45 11.57 -2.81
C LEU A 142 13.41 10.44 -3.86
N LYS A 143 12.93 10.70 -5.08
CA LYS A 143 12.69 9.70 -6.14
C LYS A 143 11.90 8.48 -5.64
N ASN A 144 10.88 8.72 -4.81
CA ASN A 144 10.01 7.67 -4.26
C ASN A 144 8.68 7.61 -5.02
N TYR A 145 8.69 6.98 -6.20
CA TYR A 145 7.52 6.86 -7.07
C TYR A 145 6.42 5.98 -6.47
N ASN A 146 6.74 5.06 -5.56
CA ASN A 146 5.73 4.33 -4.78
C ASN A 146 4.85 5.29 -3.95
N LEU A 147 5.45 6.28 -3.28
CA LEU A 147 4.68 7.29 -2.56
C LEU A 147 3.94 8.24 -3.51
N ILE A 148 4.57 8.65 -4.63
CA ILE A 148 3.91 9.52 -5.62
C ILE A 148 2.68 8.83 -6.20
N PHE A 149 2.75 7.53 -6.51
CA PHE A 149 1.63 6.73 -6.97
C PHE A 149 0.44 6.80 -6.00
N MET A 150 0.68 6.58 -4.70
CA MET A 150 -0.37 6.67 -3.69
C MET A 150 -0.94 8.10 -3.54
N ILE A 151 -0.09 9.12 -3.67
CA ILE A 151 -0.50 10.53 -3.62
C ILE A 151 -1.38 10.88 -4.82
N VAL A 152 -1.03 10.43 -6.03
CA VAL A 152 -1.83 10.65 -7.24
C VAL A 152 -3.22 10.03 -7.08
N ASN A 153 -3.29 8.80 -6.60
CA ASN A 153 -4.58 8.15 -6.31
C ASN A 153 -5.40 8.95 -5.30
N ALA A 154 -4.77 9.45 -4.23
CA ALA A 154 -5.45 10.28 -3.23
C ALA A 154 -5.89 11.66 -3.77
N MET A 155 -5.13 12.24 -4.70
CA MET A 155 -5.48 13.49 -5.36
C MET A 155 -6.71 13.31 -6.25
N GLN A 156 -6.81 12.20 -6.98
CA GLN A 156 -7.92 11.90 -7.88
C GLN A 156 -9.27 11.77 -7.16
N THR A 157 -9.28 11.46 -5.86
CA THR A 157 -10.52 11.41 -5.07
C THR A 157 -11.00 12.78 -4.58
N LYS A 158 -10.31 13.88 -4.93
CA LYS A 158 -10.66 15.23 -4.50
C LYS A 158 -11.48 15.93 -5.57
N GLU A 159 -12.20 16.97 -5.17
CA GLU A 159 -12.72 17.95 -6.13
C GLU A 159 -11.54 18.74 -6.72
N LEU A 160 -11.41 18.73 -8.04
CA LEU A 160 -10.24 19.25 -8.76
C LEU A 160 -10.61 20.50 -9.56
N THR A 161 -9.78 21.53 -9.45
CA THR A 161 -9.76 22.64 -10.42
C THR A 161 -8.93 22.25 -11.66
N ASP A 162 -9.02 23.02 -12.75
CA ASP A 162 -8.20 22.79 -13.96
C ASP A 162 -6.68 22.72 -13.63
N LYS A 163 -6.20 23.58 -12.73
CA LYS A 163 -4.80 23.59 -12.27
C LYS A 163 -4.44 22.34 -11.46
N ASP A 164 -5.41 21.79 -10.74
CA ASP A 164 -5.22 20.56 -9.98
C ASP A 164 -5.16 19.37 -10.94
N VAL A 165 -6.00 19.34 -11.98
CA VAL A 165 -5.95 18.34 -13.05
C VAL A 165 -4.60 18.34 -13.76
N GLU A 166 -4.05 19.51 -14.08
CA GLU A 166 -2.69 19.62 -14.64
C GLU A 166 -1.63 19.03 -13.70
N THR A 167 -1.74 19.29 -12.40
CA THR A 167 -0.84 18.75 -11.38
C THR A 167 -0.93 17.23 -11.29
N VAL A 168 -2.15 16.67 -11.27
CA VAL A 168 -2.37 15.21 -11.25
C VAL A 168 -1.82 14.58 -12.52
N THR A 169 -2.07 15.19 -13.68
CA THR A 169 -1.59 14.71 -14.99
C THR A 169 -0.07 14.70 -15.07
N PHE A 170 0.58 15.75 -14.55
CA PHE A 170 2.03 15.81 -14.46
C PHE A 170 2.60 14.63 -13.67
N TYR A 171 2.11 14.40 -12.45
CA TYR A 171 2.62 13.30 -11.62
C TYR A 171 2.27 11.92 -12.18
N LYS A 172 1.11 11.76 -12.83
CA LYS A 172 0.78 10.52 -13.54
C LYS A 172 1.78 10.23 -14.66
N LYS A 173 2.07 11.22 -15.52
CA LYS A 173 3.09 11.10 -16.57
C LYS A 173 4.49 10.84 -16.03
N LEU A 174 4.81 11.41 -14.87
CA LEU A 174 6.09 11.18 -14.20
C LEU A 174 6.25 9.72 -13.74
N ILE A 175 5.16 9.09 -13.30
CA ILE A 175 5.14 7.67 -12.90
C ILE A 175 5.14 6.75 -14.13
N ASP A 176 4.37 7.09 -15.16
CA ASP A 176 4.18 6.28 -16.38
C ASP A 176 5.35 6.40 -17.38
N GLY A 177 6.18 7.43 -17.26
CA GLY A 177 7.30 7.68 -18.15
C GLY A 177 8.43 6.65 -18.00
N ASP A 178 9.25 6.51 -19.04
CA ASP A 178 10.48 5.71 -18.99
C ASP A 178 11.43 6.33 -17.96
N LEU A 179 11.41 5.80 -16.73
CA LEU A 179 12.41 6.09 -15.74
C LEU A 179 13.75 5.58 -16.29
N GLU A 180 14.70 6.50 -16.50
CA GLU A 180 16.03 6.15 -16.98
C GLU A 180 16.58 4.97 -16.18
N GLU A 181 17.07 3.92 -16.85
CA GLU A 181 17.49 2.67 -16.20
C GLU A 181 18.56 2.88 -15.12
N SER A 182 19.31 3.98 -15.19
CA SER A 182 20.36 4.40 -14.25
C SER A 182 19.83 5.14 -13.01
N THR A 183 18.56 5.55 -12.98
CA THR A 183 18.01 6.33 -11.89
C THR A 183 17.60 5.46 -10.70
N LEU A 184 18.39 5.51 -9.64
CA LEU A 184 18.04 4.95 -8.34
C LEU A 184 16.76 5.60 -7.81
N SER A 185 15.69 4.81 -7.73
CA SER A 185 14.37 5.26 -7.34
C SER A 185 13.54 4.11 -6.79
N ILE A 186 12.54 4.42 -5.95
CA ILE A 186 11.60 3.41 -5.43
C ILE A 186 10.39 3.36 -6.36
N LEU A 187 10.28 2.27 -7.12
CA LEU A 187 9.19 2.05 -8.06
C LEU A 187 7.87 1.72 -7.34
N PRO A 188 6.71 1.97 -7.96
CA PRO A 188 5.41 1.56 -7.41
C PRO A 188 5.38 0.06 -7.09
N PHE A 189 5.35 -0.25 -5.79
CA PHE A 189 5.40 -1.64 -5.33
C PHE A 189 4.22 -2.49 -5.81
N PRO A 190 2.98 -1.97 -5.96
CA PRO A 190 1.89 -2.73 -6.55
C PRO A 190 2.21 -3.27 -7.95
N TRP A 191 2.96 -2.53 -8.77
CA TRP A 191 3.33 -2.95 -10.11
C TRP A 191 4.35 -4.10 -10.08
N ILE A 192 5.34 -4.00 -9.18
CA ILE A 192 6.32 -5.05 -8.91
C ILE A 192 5.60 -6.34 -8.49
N LEU A 193 4.67 -6.25 -7.54
CA LEU A 193 3.92 -7.41 -7.07
C LEU A 193 3.09 -8.04 -8.19
N LYS A 194 2.39 -7.25 -8.99
CA LYS A 194 1.58 -7.77 -10.11
C LYS A 194 2.45 -8.54 -11.11
N ASP A 195 3.54 -7.96 -11.57
CA ASP A 195 4.46 -8.62 -12.50
C ASP A 195 5.12 -9.86 -11.90
N CYS A 196 5.36 -9.84 -10.60
CA CYS A 196 5.91 -10.97 -9.85
C CYS A 196 4.93 -12.13 -9.80
N ALA A 197 3.68 -11.87 -9.39
CA ALA A 197 2.61 -12.87 -9.38
C ALA A 197 2.38 -13.48 -10.76
N ASP A 198 2.29 -12.65 -11.80
CA ASP A 198 2.11 -13.14 -13.17
C ASP A 198 3.30 -13.98 -13.65
N SER A 199 4.52 -13.65 -13.23
CA SER A 199 5.71 -14.41 -13.61
C SER A 199 5.74 -15.76 -12.91
N ASN A 200 5.42 -15.79 -11.62
CA ASN A 200 5.38 -17.02 -10.81
C ASN A 200 4.21 -17.93 -11.17
N CYS A 201 3.10 -17.40 -11.71
CA CYS A 201 2.03 -18.21 -12.29
C CYS A 201 2.43 -18.85 -13.64
N ASN A 202 3.47 -18.34 -14.30
CA ASN A 202 3.88 -18.73 -15.65
C ASN A 202 5.34 -19.20 -15.74
N VAL A 203 5.84 -19.93 -14.73
CA VAL A 203 7.27 -20.33 -14.61
C VAL A 203 7.85 -21.09 -15.82
N LYS A 204 7.02 -21.71 -16.66
CA LYS A 204 7.47 -22.42 -17.86
C LYS A 204 7.76 -21.48 -19.05
N SER A 205 7.39 -20.20 -18.94
CA SER A 205 7.62 -19.20 -19.98
C SER A 205 8.97 -18.54 -19.83
N THR A 206 9.77 -18.55 -20.90
CA THR A 206 11.04 -17.81 -20.98
C THR A 206 10.81 -16.31 -20.75
N VAL A 207 9.72 -15.77 -21.29
CA VAL A 207 9.35 -14.36 -21.14
C VAL A 207 9.05 -14.03 -19.67
N ALA A 208 8.28 -14.89 -18.99
CA ALA A 208 7.99 -14.73 -17.56
C ALA A 208 9.28 -14.79 -16.72
N SER A 209 10.20 -15.69 -17.07
CA SER A 209 11.50 -15.83 -16.40
C SER A 209 12.37 -14.58 -16.58
N ILE A 210 12.45 -14.04 -17.79
CA ILE A 210 13.19 -12.79 -18.08
C ILE A 210 12.58 -11.62 -17.29
N ARG A 211 11.24 -11.50 -17.27
CA ARG A 211 10.55 -10.47 -16.50
C ARG A 211 10.86 -10.61 -15.01
N PHE A 212 10.82 -11.81 -14.45
CA PHE A 212 11.19 -12.05 -13.06
C PHE A 212 12.63 -11.63 -12.75
N CYS A 213 13.60 -11.97 -13.60
CA CYS A 213 14.98 -11.50 -13.44
C CYS A 213 15.08 -9.97 -13.38
N LYS A 214 14.38 -9.26 -14.28
CA LYS A 214 14.33 -7.80 -14.27
C LYS A 214 13.71 -7.24 -12.98
N ILE A 215 12.66 -7.89 -12.45
CA ILE A 215 12.07 -7.51 -11.16
C ILE A 215 13.11 -7.61 -10.02
N VAL A 216 13.89 -8.70 -10.00
CA VAL A 216 14.96 -8.89 -9.00
C VAL A 216 16.05 -7.83 -9.15
N GLU A 217 16.46 -7.52 -10.38
CA GLU A 217 17.41 -6.43 -10.66
C GLU A 217 16.89 -5.08 -10.14
N LYS A 218 15.61 -4.77 -10.36
CA LYS A 218 14.98 -3.56 -9.82
C LYS A 218 14.89 -3.56 -8.30
N LEU A 219 14.62 -4.70 -7.66
CA LEU A 219 14.71 -4.81 -6.20
C LEU A 219 16.11 -4.46 -5.71
N ASN A 220 17.15 -5.04 -6.32
CA ASN A 220 18.55 -4.75 -5.96
C ASN A 220 18.90 -3.26 -6.14
N GLN A 221 18.42 -2.63 -7.22
CA GLN A 221 18.59 -1.18 -7.43
C GLN A 221 17.92 -0.36 -6.33
N MET A 222 16.69 -0.70 -5.95
CA MET A 222 15.98 -0.03 -4.85
C MET A 222 16.68 -0.22 -3.50
N GLN A 223 17.26 -1.39 -3.25
CA GLN A 223 18.00 -1.68 -2.02
C GLN A 223 19.31 -0.90 -1.90
N ALA A 224 19.91 -0.52 -3.03
CA ALA A 224 21.11 0.31 -3.08
C ALA A 224 20.85 1.79 -2.71
N ILE A 225 19.59 2.20 -2.56
CA ILE A 225 19.25 3.57 -2.16
C ILE A 225 19.69 3.82 -0.70
N GLU A 226 20.44 4.90 -0.51
CA GLU A 226 20.79 5.43 0.80
C GLU A 226 19.82 6.54 1.21
N SER A 227 19.25 6.43 2.41
CA SER A 227 18.38 7.47 2.92
C SER A 227 19.23 8.60 3.51
N GLN A 228 19.00 9.83 3.05
CA GLN A 228 19.55 11.03 3.70
C GLN A 228 18.91 11.30 5.07
N PHE A 229 17.81 10.61 5.39
CA PHE A 229 17.11 10.76 6.65
C PHE A 229 17.22 9.46 7.46
N GLU A 230 17.95 9.51 8.57
CA GLU A 230 18.07 8.37 9.48
C GLU A 230 16.91 8.34 10.51
N PRO A 231 16.00 7.36 10.44
CA PRO A 231 14.88 7.28 11.36
C PRO A 231 15.31 6.74 12.72
N LYS A 232 15.37 7.63 13.71
CA LYS A 232 15.38 7.26 15.14
C LYS A 232 14.19 6.37 15.52
N GLU A 233 14.33 5.61 16.60
CA GLU A 233 13.30 4.69 17.10
C GLU A 233 11.92 5.34 17.31
N LYS A 234 11.91 6.58 17.81
CA LYS A 234 10.66 7.35 17.94
C LYS A 234 9.93 7.54 16.60
N HIS A 235 10.66 7.73 15.50
CA HIS A 235 10.05 7.91 14.18
C HIS A 235 9.45 6.60 13.67
N ARG A 236 10.14 5.47 13.88
CA ARG A 236 9.63 4.13 13.58
C ARG A 236 8.33 3.86 14.32
N GLN A 237 8.29 4.20 15.61
CA GLN A 237 7.08 4.03 16.40
C GLN A 237 5.94 4.96 15.94
N ILE A 238 6.24 6.21 15.60
CA ILE A 238 5.20 7.13 15.12
C ILE A 238 4.61 6.61 13.80
N ILE A 239 5.43 6.16 12.84
CA ILE A 239 4.90 5.62 11.60
C ILE A 239 4.12 4.32 11.84
N TYR A 240 4.61 3.43 12.71
CA TYR A 240 3.88 2.23 13.11
C TYR A 240 2.49 2.56 13.65
N SER A 241 2.40 3.46 14.63
CA SER A 241 1.12 3.85 15.23
C SER A 241 0.20 4.51 14.20
N LYS A 242 0.72 5.36 13.31
CA LYS A 242 -0.09 5.97 12.24
C LYS A 242 -0.61 4.93 11.25
N ILE A 243 0.22 3.99 10.80
CA ILE A 243 -0.21 2.92 9.88
C ILE A 243 -1.24 2.00 10.55
N TYR A 244 -0.98 1.55 11.78
CA TYR A 244 -1.92 0.72 12.57
C TYR A 244 -3.31 1.37 12.61
N VAL A 245 -3.36 2.63 13.05
CA VAL A 245 -4.62 3.36 13.19
C VAL A 245 -5.35 3.50 11.84
N ASN A 246 -4.62 3.72 10.74
CA ASN A 246 -5.22 3.94 9.43
C ASN A 246 -5.54 2.64 8.66
N LEU A 247 -4.97 1.50 9.03
CA LEU A 247 -5.37 0.20 8.49
C LEU A 247 -6.74 -0.23 9.01
N TYR A 248 -7.02 0.00 10.29
CA TYR A 248 -8.26 -0.46 10.91
C TYR A 248 -9.40 0.56 10.91
N LYS A 249 -9.13 1.85 10.64
CA LYS A 249 -10.17 2.90 10.61
C LYS A 249 -11.01 2.94 9.32
N ASN A 250 -10.52 2.42 8.20
CA ASN A 250 -11.17 2.58 6.88
C ASN A 250 -11.58 1.24 6.24
N LYS A 251 -12.34 0.40 6.95
CA LYS A 251 -12.83 -0.89 6.40
C LYS A 251 -13.90 -0.77 5.29
N GLU A 252 -14.19 0.42 4.76
CA GLU A 252 -15.27 0.65 3.78
C GLU A 252 -14.81 1.04 2.36
N VAL A 253 -13.54 0.82 1.99
CA VAL A 253 -13.16 0.96 0.58
C VAL A 253 -12.93 -0.42 0.00
N GLU A 254 -13.98 -0.99 -0.60
CA GLU A 254 -13.81 -2.05 -1.59
C GLU A 254 -12.88 -1.51 -2.68
N GLU A 255 -11.75 -2.19 -2.89
CA GLU A 255 -10.80 -1.86 -3.95
C GLU A 255 -11.49 -2.12 -5.30
N GLU A 256 -11.94 -1.05 -5.96
CA GLU A 256 -12.08 -1.07 -7.40
C GLU A 256 -10.66 -1.10 -7.97
N ILE A 257 -10.18 -2.30 -8.30
CA ILE A 257 -8.91 -2.51 -8.99
C ILE A 257 -9.06 -1.85 -10.37
N VAL A 258 -8.58 -0.62 -10.50
CA VAL A 258 -8.45 0.04 -11.80
C VAL A 258 -7.47 -0.78 -12.65
N HIS A 259 -8.00 -1.29 -13.76
CA HIS A 259 -7.32 -2.10 -14.76
C HIS A 259 -6.03 -1.43 -15.31
N ASP A 260 -5.04 -2.29 -15.59
CA ASP A 260 -3.85 -2.05 -16.44
C ASP A 260 -2.67 -1.22 -15.93
N SER A 261 -2.22 -1.44 -14.69
CA SER A 261 -0.86 -1.02 -14.29
C SER A 261 0.09 -2.22 -14.16
N TYR A 262 1.12 -2.29 -15.00
CA TYR A 262 2.21 -3.28 -14.98
C TYR A 262 3.54 -2.52 -14.99
N LEU A 263 4.58 -3.03 -14.32
CA LEU A 263 5.92 -2.44 -14.46
C LEU A 263 6.52 -2.80 -15.83
N TYR A 264 6.18 -3.99 -16.32
CA TYR A 264 6.46 -4.46 -17.65
C TYR A 264 5.15 -4.88 -18.31
N LEU A 265 4.58 -4.00 -19.14
CA LEU A 265 3.74 -4.44 -20.25
C LEU A 265 4.65 -5.22 -21.19
N VAL A 266 4.50 -6.54 -21.23
CA VAL A 266 5.14 -7.29 -22.31
C VAL A 266 4.31 -7.01 -23.58
N ILE A 267 5.00 -6.46 -24.57
CA ILE A 267 4.58 -6.26 -25.97
C ILE A 267 4.08 -7.58 -26.57
#